data_AF-A0A7X9I3W1-F1
#
_entry.id   AF-A0A7X9I3W1-F1
#
_cell.length_a   1.000
_cell.length_b   1.000
_cell.length_c   1.000
_cell.angle_alpha   90.00
_cell.angle_beta   90.00
_cell.angle_gamma   90.00
#
_symmetry.space_group_name_H-M   'P 1'
#
loop_
_entity.id
_entity.type
_entity.pdbx_description
1 polymer ?
#
loop_
_entity_poly.entity_id
_entity_poly.type
_entity_poly.pdbx_seq_one_letter_code
_entity_poly.pdbx_strand_id
1 'polypeptide(L)'
;INSGIEERYFEADNYKLAQAAVAIEARHYLQATRLEEIRLFAQEMGFDKLGIATCIGLIEEAQTVAAYLKNYFSISVINCKNGGLDKKKFSLKPISEDAAEVMCNPVGQALFLNQQNTDMNIICGLCVGHDMLFTKYSNAPVTTLIVKDRVLAHNPAAVLYSKYYRRRVLGLWK
;
A
#
# COMPACT_ATOMS: atom_id res chain seq x y z
N ILE A 1 12.38 -20.11 17.07
CA ILE A 1 12.06 -19.27 15.89
C ILE A 1 11.48 -20.14 14.79
N ASN A 2 12.11 -21.25 14.40
CA ASN A 2 11.65 -22.07 13.28
C ASN A 2 10.53 -23.09 13.58
N SER A 3 10.16 -23.30 14.86
CA SER A 3 9.05 -24.20 15.19
C SER A 3 7.74 -23.62 14.68
N GLY A 4 6.98 -24.38 13.88
CA GLY A 4 5.67 -23.94 13.41
C GLY A 4 5.69 -23.04 12.16
N ILE A 5 6.86 -22.72 11.58
CA ILE A 5 6.95 -21.79 10.43
C ILE A 5 6.45 -22.44 9.14
N GLU A 6 6.83 -23.68 8.88
CA GLU A 6 6.45 -24.39 7.66
C GLU A 6 4.93 -24.54 7.57
N GLU A 7 4.29 -24.85 8.69
CA GLU A 7 2.84 -24.98 8.81
C GLU A 7 2.11 -23.68 8.43
N ARG A 8 2.68 -22.51 8.73
CA ARG A 8 2.13 -21.20 8.31
C ARG A 8 2.18 -21.00 6.81
N TYR A 9 3.25 -21.46 6.16
CA TYR A 9 3.35 -21.41 4.70
C TYR A 9 2.41 -22.39 4.01
N PHE A 10 2.07 -23.51 4.65
CA PHE A 10 1.12 -24.49 4.12
C PHE A 10 -0.35 -24.14 4.39
N GLU A 11 -0.66 -23.06 5.10
CA GLU A 11 -2.00 -22.46 5.09
C GLU A 11 -2.36 -22.10 3.64
N ALA A 12 -3.54 -22.49 3.17
CA ALA A 12 -3.86 -22.56 1.73
C ALA A 12 -3.65 -21.23 0.98
N ASP A 13 -3.99 -20.10 1.60
CA ASP A 13 -3.82 -18.78 1.01
C ASP A 13 -2.35 -18.35 1.00
N ASN A 14 -1.60 -18.65 2.05
CA ASN A 14 -0.18 -18.30 2.17
C ASN A 14 0.66 -19.08 1.15
N TYR A 15 0.35 -20.37 0.94
CA TYR A 15 1.10 -21.21 0.01
C TYR A 15 0.96 -20.69 -1.42
N LYS A 16 -0.26 -20.37 -1.85
CA LYS A 16 -0.53 -19.81 -3.19
C LYS A 16 0.18 -18.48 -3.40
N LEU A 17 0.12 -17.58 -2.40
CA LEU A 17 0.83 -16.29 -2.47
C LEU A 17 2.35 -16.49 -2.62
N ALA A 18 2.93 -17.43 -1.86
CA ALA A 18 4.36 -17.73 -1.93
C ALA A 18 4.75 -18.33 -3.29
N GLN A 19 3.96 -19.26 -3.82
CA GLN A 19 4.20 -19.86 -5.14
C GLN A 19 4.12 -18.81 -6.25
N ALA A 20 3.09 -17.96 -6.25
CA ALA A 20 2.95 -16.89 -7.24
C ALA A 20 4.12 -15.90 -7.16
N ALA A 21 4.55 -15.51 -5.95
CA ALA A 21 5.67 -14.59 -5.77
C ALA A 21 6.97 -15.14 -6.40
N VAL A 22 7.31 -16.40 -6.09
CA VAL A 22 8.50 -17.07 -6.64
C VAL A 22 8.37 -17.26 -8.15
N ALA A 23 7.19 -17.60 -8.66
CA ALA A 23 6.96 -17.79 -10.09
C ALA A 23 7.11 -16.47 -10.88
N ILE A 24 6.69 -15.34 -10.32
CA ILE A 24 6.88 -14.02 -10.94
C ILE A 24 8.35 -13.63 -10.93
N GLU A 25 9.03 -13.77 -9.79
CA GLU A 25 10.46 -13.48 -9.69
C GLU A 25 11.27 -14.31 -10.69
N ALA A 26 11.04 -15.63 -10.74
CA ALA A 26 11.79 -16.52 -11.62
C ALA A 26 11.57 -16.24 -13.11
N ARG A 27 10.34 -15.88 -13.53
CA ARG A 27 10.00 -15.64 -14.94
C ARG A 27 10.33 -14.23 -15.42
N HIS A 28 10.38 -13.25 -14.51
CA HIS A 28 10.49 -11.83 -14.86
C HIS A 28 11.64 -11.11 -14.13
N TYR A 29 12.63 -11.86 -13.66
CA TYR A 29 13.80 -11.32 -12.97
C TYR A 29 14.47 -10.20 -13.77
N LEU A 30 14.53 -8.99 -13.20
CA LEU A 30 15.06 -7.77 -13.83
C LEU A 30 14.38 -7.36 -15.14
N GLN A 31 13.16 -7.86 -15.40
CA GLN A 31 12.41 -7.59 -16.64
C GLN A 31 11.09 -6.85 -16.40
N ALA A 32 10.56 -6.88 -15.16
CA ALA A 32 9.32 -6.22 -14.80
C ALA A 32 9.56 -5.13 -13.74
N THR A 33 8.90 -3.99 -13.90
CA THR A 33 8.76 -2.99 -12.85
C THR A 33 7.82 -3.48 -11.74
N ARG A 34 7.86 -2.87 -10.55
CA ARG A 34 6.95 -3.22 -9.45
C ARG A 34 5.45 -3.13 -9.84
N LEU A 35 5.07 -2.18 -10.70
CA LEU A 35 3.68 -2.09 -11.17
C LEU A 35 3.32 -3.27 -12.09
N GLU A 36 4.24 -3.70 -12.94
CA GLU A 36 4.06 -4.89 -13.79
C GLU A 36 4.06 -6.17 -12.97
N GLU A 37 4.94 -6.30 -11.96
CA GLU A 37 4.93 -7.42 -11.00
C GLU A 37 3.58 -7.53 -10.31
N ILE A 38 2.97 -6.42 -9.87
CA ILE A 38 1.63 -6.42 -9.27
C ILE A 38 0.59 -6.99 -10.24
N ARG A 39 0.60 -6.54 -11.51
CA ARG A 39 -0.32 -7.06 -12.53
C ARG A 39 -0.07 -8.56 -12.75
N LEU A 40 1.17 -8.96 -12.99
CA LEU A 40 1.53 -10.34 -13.29
C LEU A 40 1.20 -11.27 -12.12
N PHE A 41 1.49 -10.84 -10.89
CA PHE A 41 1.14 -11.55 -9.67
C PHE A 41 -0.37 -11.74 -9.53
N ALA A 42 -1.15 -10.67 -9.71
CA ALA A 42 -2.61 -10.76 -9.64
C ALA A 42 -3.19 -11.70 -10.72
N GLN A 43 -2.61 -11.70 -11.93
CA GLN A 43 -2.99 -12.66 -12.99
C GLN A 43 -2.63 -14.10 -12.62
N GLU A 44 -1.44 -14.33 -12.07
CA GLU A 44 -1.00 -15.66 -11.61
C GLU A 44 -1.91 -16.20 -10.49
N MET A 45 -2.36 -15.32 -9.61
CA MET A 45 -3.29 -15.66 -8.53
C MET A 45 -4.74 -15.88 -9.01
N GLY A 46 -5.06 -15.53 -10.26
CA GLY A 46 -6.42 -15.57 -10.77
C GLY A 46 -7.35 -14.57 -10.08
N PHE A 47 -6.82 -13.41 -9.65
CA PHE A 47 -7.62 -12.35 -9.06
C PHE A 47 -8.41 -11.57 -10.11
N ASP A 48 -9.63 -11.18 -9.77
CA ASP A 48 -10.54 -10.47 -10.66
C ASP A 48 -10.76 -9.02 -10.24
N LYS A 49 -10.73 -8.73 -8.93
CA LYS A 49 -11.03 -7.40 -8.37
C LYS A 49 -9.94 -6.91 -7.45
N LEU A 50 -9.32 -5.78 -7.77
CA LEU A 50 -8.28 -5.16 -6.96
C LEU A 50 -8.77 -3.86 -6.31
N GLY A 51 -8.33 -3.61 -5.09
CA GLY A 51 -8.54 -2.35 -4.39
C GLY A 51 -7.31 -1.44 -4.42
N ILE A 52 -7.52 -0.13 -4.49
CA ILE A 52 -6.46 0.88 -4.35
C ILE A 52 -6.85 1.83 -3.22
N ALA A 53 -6.04 1.82 -2.16
CA ALA A 53 -6.15 2.75 -1.04
C ALA A 53 -5.11 3.87 -1.23
N THR A 54 -5.59 5.11 -1.31
CA THR A 54 -4.71 6.26 -1.62
C THR A 54 -4.89 7.43 -0.67
N CYS A 55 -3.81 8.19 -0.49
CA CYS A 55 -3.92 9.50 0.13
C CYS A 55 -4.43 10.55 -0.86
N ILE A 56 -5.17 11.55 -0.39
CA ILE A 56 -5.62 12.69 -1.21
C ILE A 56 -4.48 13.36 -1.99
N GLY A 57 -3.27 13.41 -1.42
CA GLY A 57 -2.11 14.01 -2.08
C GLY A 57 -1.41 13.13 -3.11
N LEU A 58 -1.91 11.91 -3.36
CA LEU A 58 -1.41 11.01 -4.41
C LEU A 58 -2.58 10.45 -5.26
N ILE A 59 -3.63 11.26 -5.43
CA ILE A 59 -4.82 10.83 -6.16
C ILE A 59 -4.54 10.66 -7.66
N GLU A 60 -3.69 11.51 -8.24
CA GLU A 60 -3.34 11.47 -9.66
C GLU A 60 -2.49 10.23 -10.00
N GLU A 61 -1.52 9.91 -9.15
CA GLU A 61 -0.71 8.68 -9.27
C GLU A 61 -1.61 7.45 -9.12
N ALA A 62 -2.51 7.45 -8.14
CA ALA A 62 -3.45 6.35 -7.95
C ALA A 62 -4.42 6.18 -9.13
N GLN A 63 -4.88 7.28 -9.75
CA GLN A 63 -5.70 7.24 -10.96
C GLN A 63 -4.93 6.67 -12.15
N THR A 64 -3.64 7.02 -12.30
CA THR A 64 -2.78 6.48 -13.35
C THR A 64 -2.59 4.97 -13.18
N VAL A 65 -2.32 4.52 -11.95
CA VAL A 65 -2.23 3.09 -11.60
C VAL A 65 -3.56 2.38 -11.89
N ALA A 66 -4.68 2.95 -11.48
CA ALA A 66 -6.01 2.40 -11.75
C ALA A 66 -6.30 2.31 -13.26
N ALA A 67 -5.91 3.32 -14.04
CA ALA A 67 -6.09 3.36 -15.48
C ALA A 67 -5.26 2.30 -16.21
N TYR A 68 -4.10 1.94 -15.68
CA TYR A 68 -3.30 0.82 -16.17
C TYR A 68 -3.95 -0.53 -15.82
N LEU A 69 -4.31 -0.74 -14.55
CA LEU A 69 -4.79 -2.03 -14.04
C LEU A 69 -6.22 -2.37 -14.51
N LYS A 70 -7.07 -1.38 -14.79
CA LYS A 70 -8.44 -1.61 -15.29
C LYS A 70 -8.52 -2.33 -16.63
N ASN A 71 -7.41 -2.42 -17.36
CA ASN A 71 -7.33 -3.19 -18.61
C ASN A 71 -7.32 -4.70 -18.35
N TYR A 72 -7.11 -5.13 -17.10
CA TYR A 72 -6.95 -6.53 -16.71
C TYR A 72 -7.89 -6.95 -15.58
N PHE A 73 -8.33 -6.00 -14.73
CA PHE A 73 -9.10 -6.30 -13.51
C PHE A 73 -10.24 -5.29 -13.28
N SER A 74 -11.20 -5.67 -12.45
CA SER A 74 -12.14 -4.71 -11.84
C SER A 74 -11.42 -3.92 -10.74
N ILE A 75 -11.52 -2.59 -10.74
CA ILE A 75 -10.78 -1.74 -9.80
C ILE A 75 -11.74 -0.97 -8.88
N SER A 76 -11.50 -1.01 -7.58
CA SER A 76 -12.14 -0.14 -6.58
C SER A 76 -11.12 0.80 -5.96
N VAL A 77 -11.37 2.10 -5.98
CA VAL A 77 -10.44 3.12 -5.45
C VAL A 77 -11.09 3.84 -4.29
N ILE A 78 -10.32 4.05 -3.22
CA ILE A 78 -10.77 4.79 -2.03
C ILE A 78 -9.70 5.78 -1.57
N ASN A 79 -10.11 7.02 -1.33
CA ASN A 79 -9.22 8.06 -0.82
C ASN A 79 -9.26 8.13 0.71
N CYS A 80 -8.19 8.67 1.29
CA CYS A 80 -8.03 8.69 2.75
C CYS A 80 -9.01 9.58 3.51
N LYS A 81 -9.72 10.48 2.83
CA LYS A 81 -10.69 11.39 3.42
C LYS A 81 -12.11 10.83 3.40
N ASN A 82 -12.37 9.75 2.64
CA ASN A 82 -13.69 9.15 2.62
C ASN A 82 -14.05 8.56 3.98
N GLY A 83 -15.26 8.85 4.47
CA GLY A 83 -15.69 8.51 5.83
C GLY A 83 -14.81 9.13 6.92
N GLY A 84 -14.12 10.23 6.64
CA GLY A 84 -13.18 10.85 7.56
C GLY A 84 -13.86 11.34 8.84
N LEU A 85 -13.20 11.07 9.97
CA LEU A 85 -13.75 11.33 11.30
C LEU A 85 -13.31 12.72 11.80
N ASP A 86 -14.12 13.32 12.67
CA ASP A 86 -13.76 14.59 13.30
C ASP A 86 -12.63 14.36 14.31
N LYS A 87 -11.49 15.05 14.13
CA LYS A 87 -10.33 14.98 15.01
C LYS A 87 -10.66 15.33 16.46
N LYS A 88 -11.68 16.17 16.70
CA LYS A 88 -12.13 16.55 18.04
C LYS A 88 -12.63 15.34 18.85
N LYS A 89 -13.15 14.31 18.19
CA LYS A 89 -13.60 13.07 18.85
C LYS A 89 -12.47 12.17 19.34
N PHE A 90 -11.25 12.37 18.83
CA PHE A 90 -10.10 11.48 19.11
C PHE A 90 -8.95 12.18 19.84
N SER A 91 -9.14 13.43 20.31
CA SER A 91 -8.12 14.22 21.00
C SER A 91 -6.79 14.32 20.21
N LEU A 92 -6.87 14.33 18.88
CA LEU A 92 -5.70 14.36 17.99
C LEU A 92 -5.29 15.80 17.69
N LYS A 93 -3.97 16.05 17.69
CA LYS A 93 -3.41 17.37 17.38
C LYS A 93 -3.75 17.77 15.93
N PRO A 94 -4.36 18.95 15.71
CA PRO A 94 -4.60 19.45 14.35
C PRO A 94 -3.29 19.92 13.72
N ILE A 95 -3.25 19.97 12.38
CA ILE A 95 -2.14 20.55 11.61
C ILE A 95 -2.30 22.08 11.57
N SER A 96 -3.54 22.58 11.58
CA SER A 96 -3.92 23.98 11.77
C SER A 96 -5.09 24.11 12.76
N GLU A 97 -5.01 25.03 13.72
CA GLU A 97 -6.05 25.27 14.74
C GLU A 97 -7.37 25.79 14.15
N ASP A 98 -7.34 26.38 12.95
CA ASP A 98 -8.48 27.06 12.32
C ASP A 98 -9.27 26.20 11.32
N ALA A 99 -8.82 24.98 11.01
CA ALA A 99 -9.50 24.12 10.03
C ALA A 99 -10.30 23.01 10.71
N ALA A 100 -11.54 22.80 10.26
CA ALA A 100 -12.29 21.57 10.53
C ALA A 100 -11.57 20.39 9.85
N GLU A 101 -10.53 19.88 10.50
CA GLU A 101 -9.67 18.88 9.91
C GLU A 101 -10.30 17.51 10.00
N VAL A 102 -10.92 17.08 8.90
CA VAL A 102 -11.30 15.70 8.68
C VAL A 102 -10.03 14.84 8.73
N MET A 103 -9.94 13.93 9.71
CA MET A 103 -8.80 13.02 9.81
C MET A 103 -8.81 11.99 8.68
N CYS A 104 -7.62 11.48 8.33
CA CYS A 104 -7.58 10.32 7.44
C CYS A 104 -8.20 9.11 8.14
N ASN A 105 -8.97 8.30 7.43
CA ASN A 105 -9.61 7.10 7.97
C ASN A 105 -9.07 5.83 7.27
N PRO A 106 -7.87 5.34 7.65
CA PRO A 106 -7.30 4.12 7.05
C PRO A 106 -8.12 2.86 7.35
N VAL A 107 -8.75 2.79 8.52
CA VAL A 107 -9.65 1.68 8.88
C VAL A 107 -10.89 1.70 7.99
N GLY A 108 -11.50 2.88 7.78
CA GLY A 108 -12.63 3.05 6.88
C GLY A 108 -12.29 2.69 5.43
N GLN A 109 -11.08 3.02 4.95
CA GLN A 109 -10.62 2.57 3.63
C GLN A 109 -10.57 1.05 3.52
N ALA A 110 -10.00 0.37 4.51
CA ALA A 110 -9.92 -1.10 4.52
C ALA A 110 -11.31 -1.72 4.55
N LEU A 111 -12.20 -1.25 5.44
CA LEU A 111 -13.57 -1.74 5.55
C LEU A 111 -14.38 -1.52 4.28
N PHE A 112 -14.19 -0.38 3.60
CA PHE A 112 -14.81 -0.13 2.30
C PHE A 112 -14.36 -1.16 1.26
N LEU A 113 -13.05 -1.44 1.14
CA LEU A 113 -12.55 -2.42 0.19
C LEU A 113 -12.95 -3.86 0.55
N ASN A 114 -13.06 -4.17 1.84
CA ASN A 114 -13.64 -5.44 2.31
C ASN A 114 -15.10 -5.58 1.84
N GLN A 115 -15.92 -4.52 1.95
CA GLN A 115 -17.30 -4.53 1.42
C GLN A 115 -17.35 -4.67 -0.10
N GLN A 116 -16.30 -4.23 -0.79
CA GLN A 116 -16.15 -4.42 -2.22
C GLN A 116 -15.68 -5.83 -2.60
N ASN A 117 -15.33 -6.69 -1.64
CA ASN A 117 -14.80 -8.04 -1.87
C ASN A 117 -13.63 -8.03 -2.86
N THR A 118 -12.66 -7.16 -2.64
CA THR A 118 -11.41 -7.14 -3.42
C THR A 118 -10.55 -8.36 -3.07
N ASP A 119 -9.90 -8.96 -4.06
CA ASP A 119 -9.00 -10.12 -3.90
C ASP A 119 -7.61 -9.71 -3.38
N MET A 120 -7.18 -8.49 -3.69
CA MET A 120 -5.98 -7.87 -3.11
C MET A 120 -6.11 -6.35 -3.09
N ASN A 121 -5.34 -5.72 -2.20
CA ASN A 121 -5.31 -4.27 -2.04
C ASN A 121 -3.91 -3.69 -2.27
N ILE A 122 -3.87 -2.53 -2.91
CA ILE A 122 -2.64 -1.80 -3.24
C ILE A 122 -2.66 -0.47 -2.48
N ILE A 123 -1.60 -0.22 -1.72
CA ILE A 123 -1.38 1.08 -1.07
C ILE A 123 -0.64 2.01 -2.05
N CYS A 124 -1.25 3.17 -2.30
CA CYS A 124 -0.66 4.29 -3.02
C CYS A 124 -0.55 5.50 -2.10
N GLY A 125 0.57 5.61 -1.37
CA GLY A 125 0.94 6.82 -0.65
C GLY A 125 0.18 7.07 0.64
N LEU A 126 -0.13 6.03 1.42
CA LEU A 126 -0.56 6.22 2.81
C LEU A 126 0.62 6.65 3.69
N CYS A 127 0.33 7.45 4.72
CA CYS A 127 1.35 7.86 5.70
C CYS A 127 1.74 6.67 6.59
N VAL A 128 2.94 6.73 7.16
CA VAL A 128 3.38 5.80 8.22
C VAL A 128 2.33 5.72 9.32
N GLY A 129 1.97 4.49 9.71
CA GLY A 129 0.94 4.19 10.69
C GLY A 129 -0.47 4.08 10.10
N HIS A 130 -0.80 4.90 9.08
CA HIS A 130 -2.05 4.72 8.33
C HIS A 130 -1.97 3.52 7.39
N ASP A 131 -0.81 3.28 6.79
CA ASP A 131 -0.53 2.05 6.03
C ASP A 131 -0.66 0.80 6.92
N MET A 132 -0.06 0.82 8.11
CA MET A 132 -0.14 -0.29 9.08
C MET A 132 -1.57 -0.57 9.51
N LEU A 133 -2.34 0.48 9.82
CA LEU A 133 -3.76 0.33 10.18
C LEU A 133 -4.58 -0.20 8.99
N PHE A 134 -4.38 0.33 7.80
CA PHE A 134 -5.07 -0.17 6.61
C PHE A 134 -4.78 -1.67 6.41
N THR A 135 -3.49 -2.06 6.43
CA THR A 135 -3.08 -3.47 6.27
C THR A 135 -3.65 -4.36 7.36
N LYS A 136 -3.67 -3.90 8.62
CA LYS A 136 -4.22 -4.67 9.75
C LYS A 136 -5.71 -4.98 9.62
N TYR A 137 -6.50 -4.07 9.02
CA TYR A 137 -7.95 -4.19 8.90
C TYR A 137 -8.41 -4.66 7.50
N SER A 138 -7.49 -4.87 6.57
CA SER A 138 -7.78 -5.45 5.26
C SER A 138 -7.99 -6.96 5.39
N ASN A 139 -9.11 -7.47 4.87
CA ASN A 139 -9.34 -8.92 4.78
C ASN A 139 -8.50 -9.54 3.65
N ALA A 140 -8.29 -8.78 2.58
CA ALA A 140 -7.48 -9.18 1.44
C ALA A 140 -5.99 -8.90 1.70
N PRO A 141 -5.07 -9.66 1.10
CA PRO A 141 -3.64 -9.36 1.15
C PRO A 141 -3.34 -7.96 0.61
N VAL A 142 -2.36 -7.29 1.23
CA VAL A 142 -2.00 -5.91 0.92
C VAL A 142 -0.56 -5.84 0.44
N THR A 143 -0.34 -5.10 -0.65
CA THR A 143 0.98 -4.69 -1.11
C THR A 143 1.07 -3.17 -1.21
N THR A 144 2.27 -2.62 -1.16
CA THR A 144 2.50 -1.17 -1.28
C THR A 144 3.24 -0.89 -2.58
N LEU A 145 2.63 -0.10 -3.46
CA LEU A 145 3.28 0.38 -4.68
C LEU A 145 4.04 1.68 -4.42
N ILE A 146 3.41 2.62 -3.70
CA ILE A 146 4.00 3.92 -3.41
C ILE A 146 4.06 4.13 -1.89
N VAL A 147 5.25 4.21 -1.34
CA VAL A 147 5.48 4.59 0.06
C VAL A 147 5.56 6.11 0.14
N LYS A 148 4.73 6.73 0.98
CA LYS A 148 4.64 8.18 1.01
C LYS A 148 5.88 8.83 1.61
N ASP A 149 6.64 9.51 0.78
CA ASP A 149 7.68 10.45 1.19
C ASP A 149 7.46 11.80 0.49
N ARG A 150 7.08 12.84 1.24
CA ARG A 150 6.80 14.17 0.67
C ARG A 150 8.08 14.94 0.27
N VAL A 151 9.22 14.55 0.83
CA VAL A 151 10.49 15.24 0.64
C VAL A 151 11.25 14.64 -0.53
N LEU A 152 11.15 13.31 -0.71
CA LEU A 152 11.93 12.54 -1.68
C LEU A 152 11.08 12.04 -2.85
N ALA A 153 10.01 12.77 -3.22
CA ALA A 153 9.12 12.40 -4.33
C ALA A 153 8.66 10.94 -4.27
N HIS A 154 8.28 10.49 -3.08
CA HIS A 154 7.81 9.13 -2.79
C HIS A 154 8.83 8.00 -3.07
N ASN A 155 10.13 8.34 -3.08
CA ASN A 155 11.25 7.42 -3.10
C ASN A 155 12.00 7.46 -1.74
N PRO A 156 11.48 6.79 -0.70
CA PRO A 156 12.06 6.87 0.65
C PRO A 156 13.47 6.28 0.73
N ALA A 157 13.78 5.28 -0.10
CA ALA A 157 15.12 4.70 -0.15
C ALA A 157 16.17 5.75 -0.59
N ALA A 158 15.76 6.77 -1.36
CA ALA A 158 16.24 8.16 -1.37
C ALA A 158 17.34 8.52 -0.37
N VAL A 159 16.94 8.44 0.90
CA VAL A 159 17.70 8.90 2.07
C VAL A 159 18.99 8.10 2.30
N LEU A 160 19.04 6.85 1.86
CA LEU A 160 20.14 5.91 2.11
C LEU A 160 21.35 6.14 1.20
N TYR A 161 21.12 6.66 0.00
CA TYR A 161 22.16 6.84 -1.02
C TYR A 161 22.53 8.30 -1.26
N SER A 162 21.67 9.27 -0.91
CA SER A 162 22.05 10.69 -1.02
C SER A 162 23.01 11.11 0.09
N LYS A 163 24.23 11.53 -0.28
CA LYS A 163 25.27 12.00 0.68
C LYS A 163 24.77 13.10 1.62
N TYR A 164 23.96 14.04 1.10
CA TYR A 164 23.39 15.12 1.89
C TYR A 164 22.40 14.61 2.95
N TYR A 165 21.53 13.66 2.57
CA TYR A 165 20.55 13.09 3.49
C TYR A 165 21.18 12.10 4.47
N ARG A 166 22.18 11.30 4.06
CA ARG A 166 22.94 10.43 4.97
C ARG A 166 23.56 11.22 6.12
N ARG A 167 24.13 12.40 5.83
CA ARG A 167 24.66 13.30 6.85
C ARG A 167 23.54 13.91 7.70
N ARG A 168 22.55 14.55 7.06
CA ARG A 168 21.53 15.34 7.76
C ARG A 168 20.54 14.50 8.55
N VAL A 169 20.14 13.34 8.02
CA VAL A 169 19.06 12.49 8.56
C VAL A 169 19.61 11.29 9.31
N LEU A 170 20.62 10.60 8.77
CA LEU A 170 21.14 9.36 9.37
C LEU A 170 22.29 9.61 10.36
N GLY A 171 22.87 10.80 10.37
CA GLY A 171 24.07 11.10 11.17
C GLY A 171 25.28 10.25 10.80
N LEU A 172 25.28 9.61 9.61
CA LEU A 172 26.34 8.72 9.18
C LEU A 172 27.48 9.54 8.56
N TRP A 173 28.63 9.58 9.25
CA TRP A 173 29.87 10.19 8.81
C TRP A 173 30.71 9.16 8.05
N LYS A 174 30.48 9.05 6.73
CA LYS A 174 31.43 8.46 5.78
C LYS A 174 31.39 9.25 4.48
#